data_AF-A0A1C0AR43-F1
#
_entry.id   AF-A0A1C0AR43-F1
#
_cell.length_a   1.000
_cell.length_b   1.000
_cell.length_c   1.000
_cell.angle_alpha   90.00
_cell.angle_beta   90.00
_cell.angle_gamma   90.00
#
_symmetry.space_group_name_H-M   'P 1'
#
loop_
_entity.id
_entity.type
_entity.pdbx_description
1 polymer ?
#
loop_
_entity_poly.entity_id
_entity_poly.type
_entity_poly.pdbx_seq_one_letter_code
_entity_poly.pdbx_strand_id
1 'polypeptide(L)'
;MVHDFERLMGKQIEWTHRYHGYARLGRTPERLALLGPAVREYRRTHQVPEWCGVDLLRGWAFYLTRADRHSGGYGLMEGGTDIDEWRAVLDRIASHDDATEADRPPME
;
A
#
# COMPACT_ATOMS: atom_id res chain seq x y z
N MET A 1 -2.93 9.00 21.12
CA MET A 1 -1.80 9.06 20.17
C MET A 1 -1.42 7.69 19.64
N VAL A 2 -0.74 6.80 20.37
CA VAL A 2 -0.40 5.45 19.85
C VAL A 2 -1.65 4.64 19.47
N HIS A 3 -2.68 4.67 20.32
CA HIS A 3 -3.95 3.99 20.04
C HIS A 3 -4.71 4.50 18.81
N ASP A 4 -4.55 5.78 18.45
CA ASP A 4 -5.24 6.36 17.30
C ASP A 4 -4.57 5.93 15.99
N PHE A 5 -3.24 5.90 16.00
CA PHE A 5 -2.43 5.39 14.89
C PHE A 5 -2.70 3.91 14.63
N GLU A 6 -2.65 3.06 15.66
CA GLU A 6 -2.92 1.63 15.53
C GLU A 6 -4.34 1.35 15.02
N ARG A 7 -5.32 2.13 15.47
CA ARG A 7 -6.71 2.02 15.02
C ARG A 7 -6.84 2.41 13.55
N LEU A 8 -6.24 3.53 13.13
CA LEU A 8 -6.27 3.97 11.73
C LEU A 8 -5.57 2.95 10.83
N MET A 9 -4.39 2.48 11.23
CA MET A 9 -3.65 1.44 10.52
C MET A 9 -4.50 0.17 10.37
N GLY A 10 -5.19 -0.26 11.43
CA GLY A 10 -6.12 -1.38 11.37
C GLY A 10 -7.21 -1.20 10.30
N LYS A 11 -7.83 -0.02 10.23
CA LYS A 11 -8.81 0.30 9.17
C LYS A 11 -8.19 0.26 7.77
N GLN A 12 -6.97 0.77 7.61
CA GLN A 12 -6.27 0.80 6.32
C GLN A 12 -5.87 -0.61 5.86
N ILE A 13 -5.42 -1.47 6.77
CA ILE A 13 -5.14 -2.89 6.50
C ILE A 13 -6.42 -3.62 6.10
N GLU A 14 -7.51 -3.42 6.84
CA GLU A 14 -8.81 -3.99 6.51
C GLU A 14 -9.31 -3.53 5.13
N TRP A 15 -9.23 -2.23 4.86
CA TRP A 15 -9.55 -1.64 3.55
C TRP A 15 -8.71 -2.27 2.43
N THR A 16 -7.42 -2.46 2.66
CA THR A 16 -6.50 -3.09 1.71
C THR A 16 -6.90 -4.52 1.40
N HIS A 17 -7.33 -5.28 2.40
CA HIS A 17 -7.79 -6.66 2.21
C HIS A 17 -9.10 -6.78 1.40
N ARG A 18 -9.88 -5.70 1.27
CA ARG A 18 -11.04 -5.67 0.35
C ARG A 18 -10.62 -5.62 -1.11
N TYR A 19 -9.40 -5.22 -1.41
CA TYR A 19 -8.84 -5.27 -2.76
C TYR A 19 -8.35 -6.68 -3.09
N HIS A 20 -8.93 -7.28 -4.14
CA HIS A 20 -8.58 -8.64 -4.56
C HIS A 20 -7.29 -8.68 -5.39
N GLY A 21 -6.16 -8.32 -4.80
CA GLY A 21 -4.88 -8.11 -5.51
C GLY A 21 -4.41 -9.31 -6.35
N TYR A 22 -4.67 -10.53 -5.90
CA TYR A 22 -4.36 -11.72 -6.69
C TYR A 22 -5.23 -11.90 -7.95
N ALA A 23 -6.48 -11.46 -7.91
CA ALA A 23 -7.34 -11.51 -9.08
C ALA A 23 -7.01 -10.38 -10.07
N ARG A 24 -6.54 -9.23 -9.56
CA ARG A 24 -6.36 -8.01 -10.36
C ARG A 24 -4.95 -7.77 -10.87
N LEU A 25 -3.92 -8.23 -10.19
CA LEU A 25 -2.52 -7.90 -10.54
C LEU A 25 -1.69 -9.14 -10.85
N GLY A 26 -1.91 -10.24 -10.16
CA GLY A 26 -1.20 -11.47 -10.47
C GLY A 26 -1.62 -12.59 -9.55
N ARG A 27 -2.04 -13.73 -10.10
CA ARG A 27 -2.56 -14.87 -9.32
C ARG A 27 -1.57 -15.52 -8.36
N THR A 28 -0.29 -15.15 -8.43
CA THR A 28 0.77 -15.66 -7.55
C THR A 28 1.69 -14.53 -7.08
N PRO A 29 2.40 -14.67 -5.95
CA PRO A 29 3.33 -13.66 -5.45
C PRO A 29 4.38 -13.24 -6.50
N GLU A 30 4.87 -14.19 -7.31
CA GLU A 30 5.87 -13.95 -8.35
C GLU A 30 5.31 -13.06 -9.47
N ARG A 31 3.99 -13.10 -9.68
CA ARG A 31 3.28 -12.23 -10.65
C ARG A 31 3.00 -10.83 -10.12
N LEU A 32 3.27 -10.55 -8.85
CA LEU A 32 3.35 -9.17 -8.34
C LEU A 32 4.59 -8.42 -8.87
N ALA A 33 5.42 -9.06 -9.71
CA ALA A 33 6.53 -8.43 -10.43
C ALA A 33 6.15 -7.17 -11.22
N LEU A 34 4.87 -6.98 -11.56
CA LEU A 34 4.35 -5.74 -12.15
C LEU A 34 4.58 -4.50 -11.27
N LEU A 35 4.66 -4.67 -9.94
CA LEU A 35 5.01 -3.60 -9.00
C LEU A 35 6.52 -3.26 -9.04
N GLY A 36 7.34 -4.17 -9.56
CA GLY A 36 8.81 -4.09 -9.49
C GLY A 36 9.40 -2.76 -9.98
N PRO A 37 8.99 -2.22 -11.14
CA PRO A 37 9.47 -0.91 -11.59
C PRO A 37 9.12 0.22 -10.61
N ALA A 38 7.88 0.27 -10.13
CA ALA A 38 7.41 1.32 -9.21
C ALA A 38 8.15 1.25 -7.86
N VAL A 39 8.27 0.05 -7.29
CA VAL A 39 8.98 -0.18 -6.03
C VAL A 39 10.45 0.18 -6.14
N ARG A 40 11.12 -0.18 -7.25
CA ARG A 40 12.53 0.18 -7.46
C ARG A 40 12.72 1.69 -7.58
N GLU A 41 11.80 2.37 -8.25
CA GLU A 41 11.85 3.81 -8.38
C GLU A 41 11.67 4.49 -7.03
N TYR A 42 10.65 4.11 -6.24
CA TYR A 42 10.47 4.63 -4.88
C TYR A 42 11.67 4.37 -3.98
N ARG A 43 12.27 3.17 -4.03
CA ARG A 43 13.48 2.89 -3.24
C ARG A 43 14.67 3.79 -3.61
N ARG A 44 14.69 4.34 -4.82
CA ARG A 44 15.74 5.25 -5.29
C ARG A 44 15.43 6.71 -4.99
N THR A 45 14.16 7.11 -5.05
CA THR A 45 13.74 8.52 -5.02
C THR A 45 12.98 8.90 -3.75
N HIS A 46 12.51 7.93 -2.99
CA HIS A 46 11.51 8.06 -1.92
C HIS A 46 10.22 8.74 -2.39
N GLN A 47 9.89 8.63 -3.68
CA GLN A 47 8.70 9.21 -4.30
C GLN A 47 7.93 8.13 -5.06
N VAL A 48 6.61 8.08 -4.83
CA VAL A 48 5.73 7.19 -5.58
C VAL A 48 5.62 7.72 -7.00
N PRO A 49 5.94 6.93 -8.04
CA PRO A 49 6.00 7.45 -9.40
C PRO A 49 4.65 7.94 -9.91
N GLU A 50 4.64 9.07 -10.61
CA GLU A 50 3.40 9.70 -11.10
C GLU A 50 2.62 8.81 -12.07
N TRP A 51 3.33 7.98 -12.84
CA TRP A 51 2.77 7.04 -13.81
C TRP A 51 1.98 5.88 -13.18
N CYS A 52 2.06 5.70 -11.86
CA CYS A 52 1.31 4.65 -11.16
C CYS A 52 -0.18 4.98 -11.14
N GLY A 53 -0.97 4.24 -11.92
CA GLY A 53 -2.43 4.30 -11.84
C GLY A 53 -2.98 3.70 -10.55
N VAL A 54 -4.23 4.03 -10.22
CA VAL A 54 -4.94 3.62 -8.99
C VAL A 54 -4.82 2.12 -8.70
N ASP A 55 -5.01 1.27 -9.70
CA ASP A 55 -4.96 -0.19 -9.51
C ASP A 55 -3.58 -0.70 -9.11
N LEU A 56 -2.53 -0.12 -9.70
CA LEU A 56 -1.16 -0.48 -9.34
C LEU A 56 -0.86 -0.06 -7.90
N LEU A 57 -1.32 1.12 -7.49
CA LEU A 57 -1.15 1.65 -6.14
C LEU A 57 -1.91 0.82 -5.09
N ARG A 58 -3.18 0.48 -5.35
CA ARG A 58 -3.95 -0.43 -4.48
C ARG A 58 -3.31 -1.80 -4.37
N GLY A 59 -2.73 -2.26 -5.47
CA GLY A 59 -1.86 -3.42 -5.53
C GLY A 59 -0.66 -3.36 -4.63
N TRP A 60 0.02 -2.23 -4.65
CA TRP A 60 1.19 -1.97 -3.84
C TRP A 60 0.84 -1.98 -2.35
N ALA A 61 -0.23 -1.29 -1.95
CA ALA A 61 -0.74 -1.35 -0.59
C ALA A 61 -1.04 -2.80 -0.16
N PHE A 62 -1.69 -3.58 -1.03
CA PHE A 62 -1.93 -5.01 -0.79
C PHE A 62 -0.64 -5.82 -0.64
N TYR A 63 0.37 -5.55 -1.46
CA TYR A 63 1.66 -6.19 -1.35
C TYR A 63 2.35 -5.88 -0.02
N LEU A 64 2.35 -4.62 0.43
CA LEU A 64 2.96 -4.20 1.69
C LEU A 64 2.31 -4.87 2.90
N THR A 65 0.98 -4.85 3.00
CA THR A 65 0.26 -5.56 4.09
C THR A 65 0.57 -7.05 4.14
N ARG A 66 0.75 -7.68 2.97
CA ARG A 66 1.11 -9.09 2.88
C ARG A 66 2.57 -9.32 3.30
N ALA A 67 3.48 -8.49 2.81
CA ALA A 67 4.91 -8.59 3.13
C ALA A 67 5.12 -8.44 4.63
N ASP A 68 4.49 -7.43 5.25
CA ASP A 68 4.50 -7.20 6.69
C ASP A 68 4.01 -8.42 7.48
N ARG A 69 2.85 -8.97 7.11
CA ARG A 69 2.32 -10.18 7.75
C ARG A 69 3.28 -11.38 7.68
N HIS A 70 4.05 -11.51 6.60
CA HIS A 70 5.02 -12.60 6.45
C HIS A 70 6.39 -12.30 7.08
N SER A 71 6.73 -11.03 7.35
CA SER A 71 7.98 -10.61 8.00
C SER A 71 7.87 -10.46 9.52
N GLY A 72 6.67 -10.64 10.09
CA GLY A 72 6.43 -10.64 11.54
C GLY A 72 5.37 -9.63 12.00
N GLY A 73 4.89 -8.76 11.12
CA GLY A 73 3.76 -7.85 11.38
C GLY A 73 4.11 -6.52 12.04
N TYR A 74 5.38 -6.09 11.97
CA TYR A 74 5.89 -4.88 12.64
C TYR A 74 6.42 -3.81 11.67
N GLY A 75 6.54 -4.11 10.38
CA GLY A 75 7.05 -3.20 9.35
C GLY A 75 6.14 -2.00 9.10
N LEU A 76 4.83 -2.15 9.29
CA LEU A 76 3.85 -1.07 9.14
C LEU A 76 3.56 -0.31 10.45
N MET A 77 4.08 -0.75 11.59
CA MET A 77 3.91 -0.04 12.86
C MET A 77 4.70 1.28 12.88
N GLU A 78 4.44 2.12 13.88
CA GLU A 78 5.23 3.33 14.09
C GLU A 78 6.71 2.97 14.32
N GLY A 79 7.60 3.55 13.51
CA GLY A 79 9.03 3.21 13.51
C GLY A 79 9.39 1.91 12.78
N GLY A 80 8.42 1.23 12.16
CA GLY A 80 8.63 0.08 11.29
C GLY A 80 9.36 0.45 10.00
N THR A 81 9.98 -0.54 9.34
CA THR A 81 10.82 -0.30 8.16
C THR A 81 10.05 0.15 6.92
N ASP A 82 8.74 -0.15 6.88
CA ASP A 82 7.91 -0.02 5.68
C ASP A 82 6.87 1.10 5.83
N ILE A 83 6.79 1.76 7.00
CA ILE A 83 5.76 2.76 7.32
C ILE A 83 5.81 4.00 6.40
N ASP A 84 7.01 4.43 5.99
CA ASP A 84 7.14 5.59 5.10
C ASP A 84 6.68 5.24 3.67
N GLU A 85 6.97 4.02 3.20
CA GLU A 85 6.50 3.51 1.91
C GLU A 85 4.98 3.35 1.93
N TRP A 86 4.44 2.80 3.02
CA TRP A 86 3.01 2.67 3.26
C TRP A 86 2.30 4.02 3.19
N ARG A 87 2.75 5.01 3.96
CA ARG A 87 2.16 6.36 3.97
C ARG A 87 2.20 6.99 2.58
N ALA A 88 3.35 6.94 1.91
CA ALA A 88 3.50 7.52 0.58
C ALA A 88 2.54 6.89 -0.45
N VAL A 89 2.34 5.57 -0.40
CA VAL A 89 1.38 4.88 -1.26
C VAL A 89 -0.05 5.29 -0.94
N LEU A 90 -0.43 5.34 0.34
CA LEU A 90 -1.79 5.74 0.74
C LEU A 90 -2.11 7.19 0.36
N ASP A 91 -1.17 8.12 0.61
CA ASP A 91 -1.32 9.52 0.24
C ASP A 91 -1.45 9.67 -1.28
N ARG A 92 -0.68 8.91 -2.06
CA ARG A 92 -0.80 8.92 -3.52
C ARG A 92 -2.16 8.40 -3.98
N ILE A 93 -2.72 7.36 -3.35
CA ILE A 93 -4.06 6.86 -3.69
C ILE A 93 -5.13 7.87 -3.33
N ALA A 94 -5.05 8.48 -2.13
CA ALA A 94 -6.02 9.44 -1.65
C ALA A 94 -6.10 10.71 -2.53
N SER A 95 -4.97 11.11 -3.11
CA SER A 95 -4.83 12.28 -3.99
C SER A 95 -4.91 11.98 -5.49
N HIS A 96 -5.11 10.72 -5.90
CA HIS A 96 -5.14 10.36 -7.32
C HIS A 96 -6.45 10.82 -7.98
N ASP A 97 -6.34 11.55 -9.11
CA ASP A 97 -7.50 12.14 -9.80
C ASP A 97 -8.54 11.08 -10.22
N ASP A 98 -8.07 9.95 -10.75
CA ASP A 98 -8.94 8.83 -11.15
C ASP A 98 -9.44 7.94 -9.99
N ALA A 99 -9.08 8.22 -8.72
CA ALA A 99 -9.51 7.39 -7.60
C ALA A 99 -10.98 7.64 -7.24
N THR A 100 -11.79 6.59 -7.35
CA THR A 100 -13.16 6.61 -6.83
C THR A 100 -13.17 6.62 -5.31
N GLU A 101 -14.32 6.93 -4.70
CA GLU A 101 -14.45 6.89 -3.24
C GLU A 101 -14.10 5.52 -2.65
N ALA A 102 -14.45 4.42 -3.34
CA ALA A 102 -14.12 3.07 -2.91
C ALA A 102 -12.63 2.71 -3.05
N ASP A 103 -11.88 3.47 -3.86
CA ASP A 103 -10.44 3.32 -4.02
C ASP A 103 -9.65 4.10 -2.97
N ARG A 104 -10.26 5.04 -2.26
CA ARG A 104 -9.54 5.88 -1.30
C ARG A 104 -9.38 5.15 0.04
N PRO A 105 -8.18 5.17 0.64
CA PRO A 105 -7.98 4.60 1.96
C PRO A 105 -8.63 5.48 3.04
N PRO A 106 -8.95 4.90 4.21
CA PRO A 106 -9.29 5.70 5.38
C PRO A 106 -8.06 6.49 5.84
N MET A 107 -8.24 7.81 5.99
CA MET A 107 -7.18 8.74 6.43
C MET A 107 -7.39 9.26 7.86
N GLU A 108 -8.57 9.00 8.45
CA GLU A 108 -8.99 9.41 9.81
C GLU A 108 -9.80 8.29 10.53
#